data_AF-A0A924MW26-F1
#
_entry.id   AF-A0A924MW26-F1
#
_cell.length_a   1.000
_cell.length_b   1.000
_cell.length_c   1.000
_cell.angle_alpha   90.00
_cell.angle_beta   90.00
_cell.angle_gamma   90.00
#
_symmetry.space_group_name_H-M   'P 1'
#
loop_
_entity.id
_entity.type
_entity.pdbx_description
1 polymer ?
#
loop_
_entity_poly.entity_id
_entity_poly.type
_entity_poly.pdbx_seq_one_letter_code
_entity_poly.pdbx_strand_id
1 'polypeptide(L)'
;MTAVTLWTAALCKPDPGYGGWAYVRRNADGTLAGAAGGERRVTGPRMVLTGLIEALTALADLPAQTAVKLYVAEPSLAAELVATDGAYALAEPDAWAAARKLLAAGPVLTLTPLTDAAPAAGFLKAWADFGLDTAKTRGSFKAAIPKPNLLKFPG
;
A
#
# COMPACT_ATOMS: atom_id res chain seq x y z
N MET A 1 -24.47 -1.18 -3.70
CA MET A 1 -23.07 -1.34 -4.15
C MET A 1 -22.24 -1.77 -2.96
N THR A 2 -21.61 -2.93 -3.05
CA THR A 2 -20.66 -3.46 -2.06
C THR A 2 -19.35 -2.68 -2.20
N ALA A 3 -19.11 -1.72 -1.31
CA ALA A 3 -17.90 -0.90 -1.36
C ALA A 3 -16.79 -1.59 -0.57
N VAL A 4 -15.71 -1.95 -1.25
CA VAL A 4 -14.46 -2.37 -0.60
C VAL A 4 -13.62 -1.12 -0.38
N THR A 5 -12.97 -1.03 0.78
CA THR A 5 -12.04 0.06 1.07
C THR A 5 -10.65 -0.50 1.28
N LEU A 6 -9.67 0.11 0.66
CA LEU A 6 -8.26 -0.27 0.75
C LEU A 6 -7.48 0.95 1.21
N TRP A 7 -6.56 0.77 2.15
CA TRP A 7 -5.63 1.81 2.57
C TRP A 7 -4.21 1.29 2.46
N THR A 8 -3.27 2.13 2.04
CA THR A 8 -1.85 1.79 1.94
C THR A 8 -0.97 2.92 2.43
N ALA A 9 0.13 2.56 3.09
CA ALA A 9 1.20 3.47 3.46
C ALA A 9 2.56 2.79 3.32
N ALA A 10 3.58 3.61 3.10
CA ALA A 10 4.97 3.19 2.98
C ALA A 10 5.87 4.20 3.65
N LEU A 11 7.04 3.74 4.11
CA LEU A 11 8.07 4.54 4.74
C LEU A 11 9.43 4.05 4.25
N CYS A 12 10.38 4.97 4.07
CA CYS A 12 11.74 4.62 3.72
C CYS A 12 12.76 5.53 4.41
N LYS A 13 13.82 4.93 4.95
CA LYS A 13 15.00 5.63 5.48
C LYS A 13 16.13 5.48 4.45
N PRO A 14 16.59 6.58 3.81
CA PRO A 14 17.39 6.53 2.59
C PRO A 14 18.83 6.03 2.75
N ASP A 15 19.38 6.03 3.96
CA ASP A 15 20.73 5.51 4.23
C ASP A 15 20.68 4.50 5.38
N PRO A 16 21.01 3.21 5.15
CA PRO A 16 21.43 2.55 3.91
C PRO A 16 20.26 2.07 3.00
N GLY A 17 19.06 2.65 3.15
CA GLY A 17 17.87 2.26 2.37
C GLY A 17 17.06 1.16 3.05
N TYR A 18 16.33 1.48 4.11
CA TYR A 18 15.39 0.54 4.74
C TYR A 18 13.97 1.02 4.50
N GLY A 19 13.13 0.17 3.94
CA GLY A 19 11.74 0.53 3.68
C GLY A 19 10.78 -0.47 4.31
N GLY A 20 9.61 0.02 4.66
CA GLY A 20 8.48 -0.81 5.05
C GLY A 20 7.18 -0.27 4.48
N TRP A 21 6.23 -1.17 4.29
CA TRP A 21 4.91 -0.88 3.74
C TRP A 21 3.85 -1.63 4.54
N ALA A 22 2.62 -1.12 4.49
CA ALA A 22 1.46 -1.80 5.02
C ALA A 22 0.22 -1.46 4.21
N TYR A 23 -0.71 -2.41 4.13
CA TYR A 23 -2.07 -2.15 3.68
C TYR A 23 -3.10 -2.79 4.61
N VAL A 24 -4.29 -2.21 4.62
CA VAL A 24 -5.49 -2.81 5.20
C VAL A 24 -6.59 -2.76 4.15
N ARG A 25 -7.32 -3.86 3.99
CA ARG A 25 -8.52 -3.99 3.17
C ARG A 25 -9.71 -4.25 4.10
N ARG A 26 -10.78 -3.49 3.91
CA ARG A 26 -12.10 -3.75 4.47
C ARG A 26 -13.02 -4.24 3.36
N ASN A 27 -13.50 -5.47 3.51
CA ASN A 27 -14.48 -6.06 2.61
C ASN A 27 -15.86 -5.43 2.82
N ALA A 28 -16.76 -5.66 1.87
CA ALA A 28 -18.13 -5.15 1.95
C ALA A 28 -18.94 -5.74 3.11
N ASP A 29 -18.56 -6.92 3.61
CA ASP A 29 -19.12 -7.55 4.81
C ASP A 29 -18.50 -7.02 6.12
N GLY A 30 -17.59 -6.05 6.04
CA GLY A 30 -16.88 -5.46 7.17
C GLY A 30 -15.64 -6.25 7.63
N THR A 31 -15.35 -7.41 7.04
CA THR A 31 -14.15 -8.18 7.41
C THR A 31 -12.87 -7.44 7.03
N LEU A 32 -11.88 -7.51 7.91
CA LEU A 32 -10.58 -6.86 7.73
C LEU A 32 -9.52 -7.89 7.39
N ALA A 33 -8.72 -7.57 6.38
CA ALA A 33 -7.48 -8.25 6.05
C ALA A 33 -6.38 -7.19 5.87
N GLY A 34 -5.13 -7.54 6.10
CA GLY A 34 -4.03 -6.63 5.89
C GLY A 34 -2.70 -7.35 5.93
N ALA A 35 -1.69 -6.73 5.33
CA ALA A 35 -0.33 -7.23 5.38
C ALA A 35 0.64 -6.06 5.55
N ALA A 36 1.81 -6.39 6.06
CA ALA A 36 2.93 -5.48 6.14
C ALA A 36 4.20 -6.22 5.73
N GLY A 37 5.17 -5.46 5.24
CA GLY A 37 6.45 -6.00 4.82
C GLY A 37 7.52 -4.93 4.84
N GLY A 38 8.73 -5.35 4.53
CA GLY A 38 9.85 -4.43 4.41
C GLY A 38 10.98 -5.03 3.60
N GLU A 39 11.86 -4.14 3.12
CA GLU A 39 12.99 -4.47 2.27
C GLU A 39 14.22 -3.64 2.64
N ARG A 40 15.41 -4.16 2.32
CA ARG A 40 16.69 -3.47 2.47
C ARG A 40 17.19 -2.99 1.12
N ARG A 41 18.04 -1.97 1.14
CA ARG A 41 18.65 -1.31 -0.03
C ARG A 41 17.59 -0.86 -1.03
N VAL A 42 16.55 -0.21 -0.50
CA VAL A 42 15.37 0.21 -1.25
C VAL A 42 15.23 1.73 -1.20
N THR A 43 14.67 2.31 -2.27
CA THR A 43 14.38 3.75 -2.37
C THR A 43 12.98 4.05 -1.83
N GLY A 44 12.71 5.32 -1.52
CA GLY A 44 11.37 5.79 -1.15
C GLY A 44 10.32 5.46 -2.21
N PRO A 45 10.52 5.88 -3.47
CA PRO A 45 9.59 5.56 -4.55
C PRO A 45 9.36 4.05 -4.72
N ARG A 46 10.43 3.24 -4.62
CA ARG A 46 10.29 1.79 -4.71
C ARG A 46 9.41 1.24 -3.61
N MET A 47 9.59 1.70 -2.36
CA MET A 47 8.83 1.22 -1.22
C MET A 47 7.34 1.60 -1.31
N VAL A 48 7.04 2.81 -1.79
CA VAL A 48 5.65 3.22 -2.08
C VAL A 48 5.02 2.32 -3.15
N LEU A 49 5.73 2.04 -4.24
CA LEU A 49 5.22 1.16 -5.29
C LEU A 49 5.08 -0.30 -4.84
N THR A 50 6.02 -0.83 -4.04
CA THR A 50 5.86 -2.16 -3.44
C THR A 50 4.58 -2.21 -2.59
N GLY A 51 4.36 -1.24 -1.71
CA GLY A 51 3.16 -1.18 -0.88
C GLY A 51 1.86 -1.08 -1.70
N LEU A 52 1.88 -0.34 -2.81
CA LEU A 52 0.76 -0.26 -3.74
C LEU A 52 0.50 -1.59 -4.46
N ILE A 53 1.55 -2.22 -5.03
CA ILE A 53 1.46 -3.51 -5.73
C ILE A 53 0.90 -4.58 -4.81
N GLU A 54 1.36 -4.63 -3.57
CA GLU A 54 0.89 -5.61 -2.59
C GLU A 54 -0.57 -5.39 -2.21
N ALA A 55 -0.97 -4.13 -2.04
CA ALA A 55 -2.35 -3.76 -1.77
C ALA A 55 -3.28 -4.10 -2.95
N LEU A 56 -2.86 -3.85 -4.20
CA LEU A 56 -3.62 -4.18 -5.41
C LEU A 56 -3.70 -5.69 -5.66
N THR A 57 -2.61 -6.42 -5.40
CA THR A 57 -2.58 -7.89 -5.50
C THR A 57 -3.58 -8.52 -4.52
N ALA A 58 -3.76 -7.89 -3.36
CA ALA A 58 -4.75 -8.30 -2.37
C ALA A 58 -6.20 -8.03 -2.80
N LEU A 59 -6.46 -7.51 -4.00
CA LEU A 59 -7.79 -7.36 -4.61
C LEU A 59 -8.04 -8.37 -5.73
N ALA A 60 -7.11 -9.27 -6.04
CA ALA A 60 -7.20 -10.19 -7.19
C ALA A 60 -8.35 -11.21 -7.09
N ASP A 61 -8.91 -11.42 -5.90
CA ASP A 61 -10.12 -12.22 -5.65
C ASP A 61 -11.43 -11.49 -5.98
N LEU A 62 -11.38 -10.17 -6.24
CA LEU A 62 -12.57 -9.39 -6.53
C LEU A 62 -12.93 -9.39 -8.03
N PRO A 63 -14.22 -9.39 -8.37
CA PRO A 63 -14.66 -9.08 -9.73
C PRO A 63 -14.18 -7.69 -10.19
N ALA A 64 -13.85 -7.56 -11.48
CA ALA A 64 -13.37 -6.30 -12.06
C ALA A 64 -14.36 -5.13 -11.94
N GLN A 65 -15.66 -5.40 -11.77
CA GLN A 65 -16.68 -4.37 -11.60
C GLN A 65 -16.89 -3.94 -10.14
N THR A 66 -16.17 -4.54 -9.18
CA THR A 66 -16.26 -4.12 -7.77
C THR A 66 -15.72 -2.70 -7.62
N ALA A 67 -16.49 -1.83 -6.95
CA ALA A 67 -16.03 -0.49 -6.64
C ALA A 67 -15.12 -0.54 -5.40
N VAL A 68 -13.90 -0.02 -5.54
CA VAL A 68 -12.90 0.03 -4.47
C VAL A 68 -12.48 1.49 -4.24
N LYS A 69 -12.54 1.94 -2.99
CA LYS A 69 -11.93 3.21 -2.58
C LYS A 69 -10.52 2.95 -2.06
N LEU A 70 -9.51 3.46 -2.76
CA LEU A 70 -8.11 3.29 -2.40
C LEU A 70 -7.56 4.58 -1.79
N TYR A 71 -7.25 4.51 -0.51
CA TYR A 71 -6.60 5.55 0.26
C TYR A 71 -5.08 5.37 0.23
N VAL A 72 -4.36 6.39 -0.21
CA VAL A 72 -2.89 6.35 -0.35
C VAL A 72 -2.26 7.43 0.54
N ALA A 73 -1.38 7.02 1.46
CA ALA A 73 -0.69 7.96 2.34
C ALA A 73 0.31 8.86 1.60
N GLU A 74 0.88 8.39 0.50
CA GLU A 74 1.76 9.20 -0.34
C GLU A 74 0.93 10.16 -1.22
N PRO A 75 0.99 11.48 -0.98
CA PRO A 75 0.03 12.43 -1.54
C PRO A 75 0.20 12.64 -3.05
N SER A 76 1.42 12.51 -3.60
CA SER A 76 1.67 12.67 -5.04
C SER A 76 1.27 11.43 -5.83
N LEU A 77 1.28 10.24 -5.22
CA LEU A 77 1.12 8.98 -5.93
C LEU A 77 -0.20 8.91 -6.69
N ALA A 78 -1.30 9.37 -6.09
CA ALA A 78 -2.61 9.34 -6.74
C ALA A 78 -2.64 10.15 -8.05
N ALA A 79 -2.02 11.33 -8.08
CA ALA A 79 -1.93 12.15 -9.27
C ALA A 79 -0.98 11.54 -10.31
N GLU A 80 0.16 11.02 -9.86
CA GLU A 80 1.14 10.40 -10.76
C GLU A 80 0.59 9.13 -11.42
N LEU A 81 -0.23 8.31 -10.74
CA LEU A 81 -0.75 7.05 -11.31
C LEU A 81 -1.66 7.26 -12.52
N VAL A 82 -2.22 8.46 -12.66
CA VAL A 82 -3.04 8.86 -13.81
C VAL A 82 -2.17 9.37 -14.97
N ALA A 83 -0.94 9.81 -14.69
CA ALA A 83 0.00 10.27 -15.69
C ALA A 83 0.70 9.10 -16.42
N THR A 84 1.09 9.35 -17.67
CA THR A 84 1.85 8.38 -18.48
C THR A 84 3.33 8.35 -18.13
N ASP A 85 3.83 9.50 -17.67
CA ASP A 85 5.18 9.80 -17.20
C ASP A 85 5.09 10.41 -15.79
N GLY A 86 6.22 10.54 -15.09
CA GLY A 86 6.22 11.05 -13.71
C GLY A 86 7.49 10.68 -12.96
N ALA A 87 7.61 11.19 -11.73
CA ALA A 87 8.76 10.92 -10.89
C ALA A 87 8.90 9.43 -10.60
N TYR A 88 7.78 8.73 -10.35
CA TYR A 88 7.79 7.27 -10.17
C TYR A 88 8.17 6.51 -11.44
N ALA A 89 7.67 6.92 -12.60
CA ALA A 89 7.99 6.29 -13.88
C ALA A 89 9.48 6.40 -14.23
N LEU A 90 10.11 7.53 -13.88
CA LEU A 90 11.54 7.77 -14.11
C LEU A 90 12.42 7.09 -13.06
N ALA A 91 12.02 7.13 -11.78
CA ALA A 91 12.82 6.59 -10.68
C ALA A 91 12.77 5.05 -10.63
N GLU A 92 11.61 4.45 -10.91
CA GLU A 92 11.36 3.02 -10.70
C GLU A 92 10.49 2.44 -11.84
N PRO A 93 10.98 2.43 -13.10
CA PRO A 93 10.17 2.13 -14.29
C PRO A 93 9.51 0.75 -14.25
N ASP A 94 10.22 -0.27 -13.75
CA ASP A 94 9.69 -1.64 -13.70
C ASP A 94 8.57 -1.78 -12.65
N ALA A 95 8.76 -1.23 -11.44
CA ALA A 95 7.74 -1.24 -10.41
C ALA A 95 6.53 -0.39 -10.82
N TRP A 96 6.78 0.73 -11.51
CA TRP A 96 5.73 1.58 -12.05
C TRP A 96 4.85 0.83 -13.05
N ALA A 97 5.48 0.17 -14.02
CA ALA A 97 4.79 -0.63 -15.02
C ALA A 97 3.98 -1.78 -14.36
N ALA A 98 4.55 -2.44 -13.34
CA ALA A 98 3.86 -3.49 -12.60
C ALA A 98 2.62 -2.96 -11.86
N ALA A 99 2.73 -1.83 -11.16
CA ALA A 99 1.62 -1.19 -10.47
C ALA A 99 0.49 -0.82 -11.45
N ARG A 100 0.82 -0.18 -12.58
CA ARG A 100 -0.17 0.20 -13.60
C ARG A 100 -0.84 -1.00 -14.27
N LYS A 101 -0.10 -2.10 -14.47
CA LYS A 101 -0.69 -3.35 -14.98
C LYS A 101 -1.75 -3.90 -14.02
N LEU A 102 -1.48 -3.88 -12.71
CA LEU A 102 -2.45 -4.31 -11.70
C LEU A 102 -3.66 -3.37 -11.63
N LEU A 103 -3.45 -2.05 -11.74
CA LEU A 103 -4.55 -1.08 -11.81
C LEU A 103 -5.46 -1.33 -13.02
N ALA A 104 -4.89 -1.65 -14.19
CA ALA A 104 -5.65 -1.89 -15.41
C ALA A 104 -6.41 -3.23 -15.40
N ALA A 105 -5.90 -4.24 -14.69
CA ALA A 105 -6.53 -5.55 -14.58
C ALA A 105 -7.51 -5.68 -13.40
N GLY A 106 -7.48 -4.71 -12.49
CA GLY A 106 -8.16 -4.77 -11.21
C GLY A 106 -9.58 -4.19 -11.19
N PRO A 107 -10.18 -4.07 -10.00
CA PRO A 107 -11.48 -3.44 -9.80
C PRO A 107 -11.50 -1.94 -10.17
N VAL A 108 -12.70 -1.36 -10.24
CA VAL A 108 -12.89 0.08 -10.47
C VAL A 108 -12.43 0.85 -9.22
N LEU A 109 -11.35 1.63 -9.36
CA LEU A 109 -10.70 2.32 -8.25
C LEU A 109 -11.02 3.81 -8.20
N THR A 110 -11.40 4.28 -7.03
CA THR A 110 -11.38 5.70 -6.68
C THR A 110 -10.19 5.98 -5.77
N LEU A 111 -9.16 6.64 -6.32
CA LEU A 111 -7.97 7.05 -5.57
C LEU A 111 -8.31 8.24 -4.66
N THR A 112 -7.89 8.18 -3.40
CA THR A 112 -8.12 9.24 -2.41
C THR A 112 -6.84 9.45 -1.59
N PRO A 113 -6.36 10.68 -1.41
CA PRO A 113 -5.27 10.94 -0.47
C PRO A 113 -5.67 10.54 0.96
N LEU A 114 -4.79 9.84 1.66
CA LEU A 114 -4.92 9.56 3.09
C LEU A 114 -4.15 10.63 3.87
N THR A 115 -4.88 11.51 4.55
CA THR A 115 -4.26 12.58 5.33
C THR A 115 -3.65 12.04 6.62
N ASP A 116 -2.56 12.65 7.10
CA ASP A 116 -1.90 12.25 8.35
C ASP A 116 -2.81 12.35 9.59
N ALA A 117 -3.82 13.22 9.55
CA ALA A 117 -4.81 13.37 10.60
C ALA A 117 -5.83 12.20 10.65
N ALA A 118 -5.92 11.40 9.59
CA ALA A 118 -6.84 10.25 9.56
C ALA A 118 -6.32 9.15 10.51
N PRO A 119 -7.16 8.62 11.42
CA PRO A 119 -6.74 7.55 12.34
C PRO A 119 -6.13 6.33 11.65
N ALA A 120 -6.61 5.98 10.45
CA ALA A 120 -6.07 4.88 9.65
C ALA A 120 -4.60 5.11 9.23
N ALA A 121 -4.18 6.36 9.03
CA ALA A 121 -2.81 6.71 8.64
C ALA A 121 -1.82 6.30 9.73
N GLY A 122 -2.12 6.62 10.99
CA GLY A 122 -1.29 6.25 12.14
C GLY A 122 -1.11 4.74 12.28
N PHE A 123 -2.19 3.97 12.08
CA PHE A 123 -2.12 2.50 12.12
C PHE A 123 -1.22 1.94 11.02
N LEU A 124 -1.41 2.39 9.77
CA LEU A 124 -0.61 1.91 8.63
C LEU A 124 0.86 2.31 8.78
N LYS A 125 1.12 3.54 9.23
CA LYS A 125 2.48 4.04 9.49
C LYS A 125 3.19 3.19 10.54
N ALA A 126 2.52 2.83 11.63
CA ALA A 126 3.08 1.95 12.64
C ALA A 126 3.46 0.56 12.09
N TRP A 127 2.64 -0.01 11.20
CA TRP A 127 2.95 -1.28 10.55
C TRP A 127 4.03 -1.16 9.47
N ALA A 128 4.09 -0.05 8.76
CA ALA A 128 5.18 0.25 7.83
C ALA A 128 6.51 0.44 8.59
N ASP A 129 6.51 1.12 9.74
CA ASP A 129 7.68 1.26 10.61
C ASP A 129 8.13 -0.11 11.16
N PHE A 130 7.19 -0.95 11.60
CA PHE A 130 7.50 -2.33 11.99
C PHE A 130 8.12 -3.13 10.83
N GLY A 131 7.58 -2.97 9.62
CA GLY A 131 8.13 -3.51 8.37
C GLY A 131 9.57 -3.10 8.16
N LEU A 132 9.81 -1.80 8.22
CA LEU A 132 11.12 -1.20 8.05
C LEU A 132 12.12 -1.72 9.10
N ASP A 133 11.75 -1.73 10.38
CA ASP A 133 12.64 -2.15 11.47
C ASP A 133 12.92 -3.65 11.46
N THR A 134 11.94 -4.46 11.09
CA THR A 134 12.15 -5.91 10.92
C THR A 134 13.07 -6.17 9.73
N ALA A 135 12.91 -5.43 8.63
CA ALA A 135 13.78 -5.58 7.46
C ALA A 135 15.25 -5.26 7.74
N LYS A 136 15.52 -4.29 8.63
CA LYS A 136 16.89 -3.99 9.09
C LYS A 136 17.60 -5.20 9.69
N THR A 137 16.87 -6.00 10.47
CA THR A 137 17.46 -7.09 11.27
C THR A 137 17.34 -8.45 10.58
N ARG A 138 16.26 -8.69 9.84
CA ARG A 138 15.93 -10.01 9.26
C ARG A 138 15.94 -10.05 7.73
N GLY A 139 16.16 -8.92 7.05
CA GLY A 139 16.07 -8.85 5.59
C GLY A 139 14.63 -8.74 5.09
N SER A 140 14.45 -8.88 3.77
CA SER A 140 13.15 -8.67 3.14
C SER A 140 12.10 -9.67 3.63
N PHE A 141 10.89 -9.20 3.92
CA PHE A 141 9.79 -10.06 4.34
C PHE A 141 8.43 -9.44 4.03
N LYS A 142 7.41 -10.30 4.06
CA LYS A 142 5.99 -9.95 4.00
C LYS A 142 5.24 -10.84 4.97
N ALA A 143 4.32 -10.29 5.74
CA ALA A 143 3.50 -11.02 6.68
C ALA A 143 2.08 -10.43 6.77
N ALA A 144 1.09 -11.29 7.00
CA ALA A 144 -0.25 -10.83 7.32
C ALA A 144 -0.26 -10.11 8.68
N ILE A 145 -1.01 -9.01 8.78
CA ILE A 145 -1.24 -8.33 10.04
C ILE A 145 -2.13 -9.24 10.91
N PRO A 146 -1.73 -9.58 12.16
CA PRO A 146 -2.50 -10.46 13.01
C PRO A 146 -3.92 -9.94 13.26
N LYS A 147 -4.91 -10.83 13.23
CA LYS A 147 -6.33 -10.50 13.45
C LYS A 147 -6.60 -9.64 14.70
N PRO A 148 -5.98 -9.90 15.88
CA PRO A 148 -6.19 -9.04 17.06
C PRO A 148 -5.76 -7.58 16.86
N ASN A 149 -4.81 -7.32 15.96
CA ASN A 149 -4.38 -5.97 15.61
C ASN A 149 -5.28 -5.35 14.55
N LEU A 150 -5.73 -6.12 13.55
CA LEU A 150 -6.73 -5.65 12.58
C LEU A 150 -8.04 -5.22 13.26
N LEU A 151 -8.48 -5.91 14.31
CA LEU A 151 -9.66 -5.51 15.09
C LEU A 151 -9.53 -4.13 15.76
N LYS A 152 -8.33 -3.58 15.86
CA LYS A 152 -8.05 -2.24 16.39
C LYS A 152 -7.93 -1.18 15.29
N PHE A 153 -8.09 -1.57 14.01
CA PHE A 153 -7.99 -0.64 12.89
C PHE A 153 -9.14 0.38 12.93
N PRO A 154 -8.85 1.69 12.95
CA PRO A 154 -9.87 2.71 13.20
C PRO A 154 -10.59 3.21 11.93
N GLY A 155 -10.27 2.66 10.76
CA GLY A 155 -10.83 3.05 9.45
C GLY A 155 -11.83 2.05 8.90
#